data_AF-A0A3C0AGE9-F1
#
_entry.id   AF-A0A3C0AGE9-F1
#
_cell.length_a   1.000
_cell.length_b   1.000
_cell.length_c   1.000
_cell.angle_alpha   90.00
_cell.angle_beta   90.00
_cell.angle_gamma   90.00
#
_symmetry.space_group_name_H-M   'P 1'
#
loop_
_entity.id
_entity.type
_entity.pdbx_description
1 polymer ?
#
loop_
_entity_poly.entity_id
_entity_poly.type
_entity_poly.pdbx_seq_one_letter_code
_entity_poly.pdbx_strand_id
1 'polypeptide(L)'
;YIDELVDAKLKKTKTLPSDLCTDAEFIRRIYIDLTGLPPTIDDVKAFLADKRDSRSKRNELIDRLLGSEEYVEHWTNKWADLLQVNR
;
A
#
# COMPACT_ATOMS: atom_id res chain seq x y z
N TYR A 1 -13.04 1.37 -12.75
CA TYR A 1 -12.78 2.37 -11.69
C TYR A 1 -13.31 1.78 -10.40
N ILE A 2 -12.57 1.82 -9.30
CA ILE A 2 -12.96 1.10 -8.06
C ILE A 2 -14.00 1.91 -7.24
N ASP A 3 -14.00 3.25 -7.35
CA ASP A 3 -14.88 4.11 -6.54
C ASP A 3 -15.71 5.10 -7.37
N GLU A 4 -16.95 4.72 -7.70
CA GLU A 4 -17.85 5.54 -8.52
C GLU A 4 -18.24 6.87 -7.85
N LEU A 5 -18.31 6.92 -6.51
CA LEU A 5 -18.72 8.12 -5.77
C LEU A 5 -17.62 9.19 -5.80
N VAL A 6 -16.37 8.77 -5.64
CA VAL A 6 -15.21 9.67 -5.75
C VAL A 6 -15.07 10.21 -7.18
N ASP A 7 -15.23 9.37 -8.20
CA ASP A 7 -15.18 9.82 -9.60
C ASP A 7 -16.27 10.87 -9.91
N ALA A 8 -17.51 10.61 -9.48
CA ALA A 8 -18.61 11.55 -9.64
C ALA A 8 -18.32 12.90 -8.97
N LYS A 9 -17.70 12.87 -7.79
CA LYS A 9 -17.30 14.09 -7.08
C LYS A 9 -16.19 14.85 -7.81
N LEU A 10 -15.14 14.16 -8.28
CA LEU A 10 -14.03 14.75 -9.03
C LEU A 10 -14.51 15.42 -10.33
N LYS A 11 -15.44 14.77 -11.04
CA LYS A 11 -16.11 15.34 -12.22
C LYS A 11 -16.87 16.62 -11.87
N LYS A 12 -17.62 16.62 -10.76
CA LYS A 12 -18.36 17.81 -10.29
C LYS A 12 -17.44 18.97 -9.92
N THR A 13 -16.27 18.68 -9.33
CA THR A 13 -15.28 19.70 -8.95
C THR A 13 -14.32 20.07 -10.09
N LYS A 14 -14.48 19.47 -11.29
CA LYS A 14 -13.58 19.62 -12.44
C LYS A 14 -12.12 19.34 -12.10
N THR A 15 -11.90 18.40 -11.18
CA THR A 15 -10.58 17.99 -10.72
C THR A 15 -10.19 16.71 -11.45
N LEU A 16 -9.00 16.68 -12.03
CA LEU A 16 -8.47 15.48 -12.67
C LEU A 16 -7.95 14.51 -11.59
N PRO A 17 -8.20 13.20 -11.72
CA PRO A 17 -7.57 12.21 -10.86
C PRO A 17 -6.05 12.22 -11.09
N SER A 18 -5.29 11.88 -10.05
CA SER A 18 -3.84 11.71 -10.15
C SER A 18 -3.50 10.53 -11.06
N ASP A 19 -2.35 10.64 -11.75
CA ASP A 19 -1.80 9.55 -12.56
C ASP A 19 -1.42 8.33 -11.71
N LEU A 20 -1.24 7.20 -12.39
CA LEU A 20 -0.80 5.96 -11.76
C LEU A 20 0.60 6.14 -11.16
N CYS A 21 0.76 5.72 -9.90
CA CYS A 21 2.05 5.81 -9.21
C CYS A 21 3.14 4.93 -9.85
N THR A 22 4.37 5.42 -9.72
CA THR A 22 5.58 4.69 -10.14
C THR A 22 5.86 3.51 -9.20
N ASP A 23 6.67 2.54 -9.63
CA ASP A 23 7.05 1.39 -8.80
C ASP A 23 7.82 1.80 -7.52
N ALA A 24 8.61 2.88 -7.59
CA ALA A 24 9.32 3.42 -6.43
C ALA A 24 8.39 4.05 -5.39
N GLU A 25 7.36 4.76 -5.83
CA GLU A 25 6.34 5.30 -4.93
C GLU A 25 5.46 4.19 -4.36
N PHE A 26 5.12 3.20 -5.19
CA PHE A 26 4.30 2.06 -4.81
C PHE A 26 4.93 1.28 -3.66
N ILE A 27 6.20 0.87 -3.77
CA ILE A 27 6.84 0.07 -2.73
C ILE A 27 6.92 0.81 -1.40
N ARG A 28 7.19 2.12 -1.42
CA ARG A 28 7.21 2.91 -0.19
C ARG A 28 5.83 2.99 0.46
N ARG A 29 4.78 3.25 -0.33
CA ARG A 29 3.41 3.40 0.18
C ARG A 29 2.90 2.07 0.74
N ILE A 30 3.03 0.97 0.00
CA ILE A 30 2.46 -0.32 0.40
C ILE A 30 3.08 -0.87 1.69
N TYR A 31 4.39 -0.66 1.90
CA TYR A 31 5.05 -1.05 3.14
C TYR A 31 4.50 -0.26 4.33
N ILE A 32 4.37 1.05 4.20
CA ILE A 32 3.83 1.89 5.28
C ILE A 32 2.36 1.55 5.54
N ASP A 33 1.56 1.35 4.49
CA ASP A 33 0.12 1.10 4.62
C ASP A 33 -0.17 -0.27 5.25
N LEU A 34 0.63 -1.29 4.93
CA LEU A 34 0.42 -2.66 5.42
C LEU A 34 1.14 -2.93 6.75
N THR A 35 2.39 -2.49 6.88
CA THR A 35 3.24 -2.84 8.04
C THR A 35 3.50 -1.66 8.98
N GLY A 36 3.13 -0.44 8.61
CA GLY A 36 3.45 0.76 9.37
C GLY A 36 4.92 1.16 9.32
N LEU A 37 5.78 0.40 8.64
CA LEU A 37 7.22 0.61 8.55
C LEU A 37 7.64 0.96 7.12
N PRO A 38 8.69 1.77 6.94
CA PRO A 38 9.27 1.99 5.62
C PRO A 38 10.00 0.73 5.12
N PRO A 39 10.08 0.50 3.80
CA PRO A 39 10.84 -0.62 3.25
C PRO A 39 12.35 -0.46 3.49
N THR A 40 13.07 -1.58 3.51
CA THR A 40 14.54 -1.53 3.56
C THR A 40 15.13 -1.11 2.21
N ILE A 41 16.39 -0.66 2.21
CA ILE A 41 17.09 -0.28 0.97
C ILE A 41 17.21 -1.48 0.01
N ASP A 42 17.43 -2.67 0.55
CA ASP A 42 17.61 -3.88 -0.25
C ASP A 42 16.29 -4.36 -0.86
N ASP A 43 15.16 -4.25 -0.13
CA ASP A 43 13.84 -4.51 -0.67
C ASP A 43 13.52 -3.61 -1.87
N VAL A 44 13.81 -2.31 -1.75
CA VAL A 44 13.57 -1.33 -2.82
C VAL A 44 14.43 -1.65 -4.03
N LYS A 45 15.72 -1.94 -3.84
CA LYS A 45 16.61 -2.30 -4.94
C LYS A 45 16.16 -3.59 -5.63
N ALA A 46 15.79 -4.62 -4.88
CA ALA A 46 15.32 -5.88 -5.42
C ALA A 46 14.03 -5.69 -6.24
N PHE A 47 13.06 -4.94 -5.72
CA PHE A 47 11.79 -4.69 -6.40
C PHE A 47 11.92 -3.82 -7.66
N LEU A 48 12.83 -2.84 -7.64
CA LEU A 48 13.12 -1.98 -8.79
C LEU A 48 13.97 -2.69 -9.85
N ALA A 49 14.82 -3.63 -9.46
CA ALA A 49 15.59 -4.46 -10.39
C ALA A 49 14.72 -5.49 -11.11
N ASP A 50 13.58 -5.86 -10.55
CA ASP A 50 12.62 -6.79 -11.15
C ASP A 50 11.92 -6.17 -12.37
N LYS A 51 12.21 -6.74 -13.54
CA LYS A 51 11.68 -6.34 -14.87
C LYS A 51 10.41 -7.08 -15.27
N ARG A 52 9.88 -7.97 -14.42
CA ARG A 52 8.58 -8.62 -14.67
C ARG A 52 7.47 -7.58 -14.75
N ASP A 53 6.34 -7.98 -15.32
CA ASP A 53 5.16 -7.13 -15.41
C ASP A 53 4.81 -6.53 -14.04
N SER A 54 4.61 -5.20 -14.00
CA SER A 54 4.40 -4.46 -12.75
C SER A 54 3.22 -4.99 -11.96
N ARG A 55 2.17 -5.51 -12.62
CA ARG A 55 1.02 -6.07 -11.90
C ARG A 55 1.39 -7.36 -11.16
N SER A 56 2.13 -8.26 -11.81
CA SER A 56 2.53 -9.54 -11.20
C SER A 56 3.42 -9.32 -9.98
N LYS A 57 4.48 -8.52 -10.11
CA LYS A 57 5.41 -8.28 -9.00
C LYS A 57 4.77 -7.49 -7.84
N ARG A 58 3.84 -6.59 -8.13
CA ARG A 58 3.09 -5.85 -7.09
C ARG A 58 2.17 -6.78 -6.31
N ASN A 59 1.46 -7.70 -6.99
CA ASN A 59 0.60 -8.67 -6.32
C ASN A 59 1.41 -9.61 -5.41
N GLU A 60 2.51 -10.17 -5.91
CA GLU A 60 3.39 -11.03 -5.09
C GLU A 60 3.94 -10.29 -3.87
N LEU A 61 4.30 -9.01 -4.03
CA LEU A 61 4.76 -8.18 -2.91
C LEU A 61 3.65 -7.98 -1.87
N ILE A 62 2.43 -7.69 -2.31
CA ILE A 62 1.28 -7.52 -1.42
C ILE A 62 1.03 -8.82 -0.65
N ASP A 63 0.97 -9.96 -1.32
CA ASP A 63 0.73 -11.26 -0.69
C ASP A 63 1.81 -11.58 0.36
N ARG A 64 3.07 -11.27 0.06
CA ARG A 64 4.18 -11.43 1.01
C ARG A 64 4.03 -10.54 2.23
N LEU A 65 3.66 -9.27 2.06
CA LEU A 65 3.48 -8.34 3.18
C LEU A 65 2.26 -8.70 4.04
N LEU A 66 1.16 -9.13 3.43
CA LEU A 66 -0.03 -9.59 4.16
C LEU A 66 0.24 -10.85 5.00
N GLY A 67 1.15 -11.71 4.55
CA GLY A 67 1.59 -12.89 5.28
C GLY A 67 2.70 -12.64 6.31
N SER A 68 3.14 -11.40 6.49
CA SER A 68 4.27 -11.06 7.36
C SER A 68 3.83 -10.82 8.82
N GLU A 69 4.74 -11.05 9.77
CA GLU A 69 4.48 -10.80 11.19
C GLU A 69 4.28 -9.30 11.45
N GLU A 70 5.03 -8.44 10.76
CA GLU A 70 4.94 -6.99 10.87
C GLU A 70 3.54 -6.47 10.50
N TYR A 71 2.88 -7.09 9.51
CA TYR A 71 1.49 -6.76 9.17
C TYR A 71 0.55 -7.11 10.33
N VAL A 72 0.69 -8.30 10.91
CA VAL A 72 -0.15 -8.76 12.02
C VAL A 72 0.05 -7.85 13.23
N GLU A 73 1.28 -7.53 13.59
CA GLU A 73 1.60 -6.62 14.70
C GLU A 73 1.01 -5.23 14.46
N HIS A 74 1.24 -4.65 13.27
CA HIS A 74 0.77 -3.31 12.93
C HIS A 74 -0.75 -3.21 13.02
N TRP A 75 -1.47 -4.13 12.37
CA TRP A 75 -2.93 -4.07 12.33
C TRP A 75 -3.57 -4.49 13.65
N THR A 76 -3.02 -5.47 14.36
CA THR A 76 -3.49 -5.82 15.71
C THR A 76 -3.42 -4.60 16.64
N ASN A 77 -2.28 -3.90 16.65
CA ASN A 77 -2.11 -2.70 17.47
C ASN A 77 -3.04 -1.57 17.04
N LYS A 78 -3.16 -1.33 15.73
CA LYS A 78 -4.04 -0.31 15.17
C LYS A 78 -5.50 -0.57 15.52
N TRP A 79 -5.96 -1.81 15.46
CA TRP A 79 -7.30 -2.20 15.88
C TRP A 79 -7.48 -2.09 17.39
N ALA A 80 -6.51 -2.54 18.18
CA ALA A 80 -6.56 -2.43 19.63
C ALA A 80 -6.68 -0.97 20.11
N ASP A 81 -5.94 -0.05 19.46
CA ASP A 81 -6.03 1.39 19.72
C ASP A 81 -7.40 1.95 19.31
N LEU A 82 -7.84 1.66 18.09
CA LEU A 82 -9.14 2.14 17.58
C LEU A 82 -10.33 1.66 18.41
N LEU A 83 -10.28 0.43 18.89
CA LEU A 83 -11.34 -0.21 19.68
C LEU A 83 -11.16 0.00 21.20
N GLN A 84 -10.12 0.72 21.63
CA GLN A 84 -9.81 0.99 23.04
C GLN A 84 -9.70 -0.29 23.89
N VAL A 85 -9.10 -1.34 23.33
CA VAL A 85 -8.90 -2.62 24.02
C VAL A 85 -7.79 -2.52 25.08
N ASN A 86 -6.90 -1.54 24.92
CA ASN A 86 -5.89 -1.18 25.91
C ASN A 86 -6.53 -0.32 27.01
N ARG A 87 -6.99 -0.96 28.09
CA ARG A 87 -7.51 -0.27 29.28
C ARG A 87 -6.48 -0.29 30.40
#